data_AF-G3IP98-F1
#
_entry.id   AF-G3IP98-F1
#
_cell.length_a   1.000
_cell.length_b   1.000
_cell.length_c   1.000
_cell.angle_alpha   90.00
_cell.angle_beta   90.00
_cell.angle_gamma   90.00
#
_symmetry.space_group_name_H-M   'P 1'
#
loop_
_entity.id
_entity.type
_entity.pdbx_description
1 polymer ?
#
loop_
_entity_poly.entity_id
_entity_poly.type
_entity_poly.pdbx_seq_one_letter_code
_entity_poly.pdbx_strand_id
1 'polypeptide(L)'
;MSCLYPESCLCPLEDMAQELQIRRRRQLSSGAPGGPWSSWSAPVCVPPERFPQPEVKFLVEPLGQGGRRRLTMQCQTPQPAVPEGCLEVRPGALVKHLVRVHMLSCACQPQNRKTMSIGKPLNLSGAAYNLVVLTRTRFGRSPYQMWHLPAQELTGAWGPGAEHEGGGFLRHAQKNEVKTVSK
;
A
#
# COMPACT_ATOMS: atom_id res chain seq x y z
N MET A 1 12.30 25.84 1.47
CA MET A 1 11.48 26.09 0.26
C MET A 1 12.23 27.07 -0.62
N SER A 2 12.56 26.69 -1.84
CA SER A 2 13.31 27.52 -2.80
C SER A 2 12.48 27.70 -4.06
N CYS A 3 12.24 28.96 -4.45
CA CYS A 3 11.55 29.26 -5.70
C CYS A 3 12.59 29.66 -6.74
N LEU A 4 12.73 28.82 -7.77
CA LEU A 4 13.52 29.10 -8.95
C LEU A 4 12.65 29.90 -9.93
N TYR A 5 13.24 30.97 -10.45
CA TYR A 5 12.63 31.78 -11.51
C TYR A 5 12.54 30.95 -12.82
N PRO A 6 11.43 31.02 -13.60
CA PRO A 6 10.31 31.94 -13.44
C PRO A 6 9.10 31.36 -12.70
N GLU A 7 8.89 30.04 -12.62
CA GLU A 7 7.62 29.48 -12.14
C GLU A 7 7.74 28.12 -11.43
N SER A 8 8.81 27.86 -10.68
CA SER A 8 8.94 26.59 -9.96
C SER A 8 9.41 26.78 -8.54
N CYS A 9 8.57 26.40 -7.58
CA CYS A 9 8.93 26.34 -6.17
C CYS A 9 9.15 24.90 -5.73
N LEU A 10 10.34 24.62 -5.22
CA LEU A 10 10.65 23.38 -4.51
C LEU A 10 10.15 23.53 -3.07
N CYS A 11 9.06 22.82 -2.80
CA CYS A 11 8.48 22.73 -1.47
C CYS A 11 9.19 21.59 -0.72
N PRO A 12 9.58 21.79 0.56
CA PRO A 12 10.10 20.69 1.36
C PRO A 12 8.97 19.67 1.52
N LEU A 13 9.18 18.47 0.99
CA LEU A 13 8.24 17.37 1.13
C LEU A 13 8.37 16.83 2.55
N GLU A 14 7.24 16.64 3.21
CA GLU A 14 7.19 16.03 4.54
C GLU A 14 6.55 14.64 4.49
N ASP A 15 6.73 13.86 5.56
CA ASP A 15 6.10 12.54 5.71
C ASP A 15 4.57 12.62 5.96
N MET A 16 4.02 13.82 6.05
CA MET A 16 2.59 14.10 6.24
C MET A 16 2.03 14.89 5.06
N ALA A 17 0.72 14.80 4.83
CA ALA A 17 0.07 15.65 3.85
C ALA A 17 0.15 17.12 4.28
N GLN A 18 0.46 18.01 3.35
CA GLN A 18 0.66 19.44 3.62
C GLN A 18 -0.36 20.28 2.86
N GLU A 19 -0.67 21.44 3.44
CA GLU A 19 -1.41 22.51 2.78
C GLU A 19 -0.45 23.67 2.53
N LEU A 20 -0.37 24.13 1.28
CA LEU A 20 0.52 25.20 0.87
C LEU A 20 -0.27 26.36 0.27
N GLN A 21 0.10 27.56 0.67
CA GLN A 21 -0.35 28.81 0.06
C GLN A 21 0.88 29.64 -0.33
N ILE A 22 0.81 30.25 -1.51
CA ILE A 22 1.91 31.03 -2.07
C ILE A 22 1.45 32.49 -2.17
N ARG A 23 2.30 33.41 -1.76
CA ARG A 23 2.18 34.85 -2.05
C ARG A 23 3.50 35.37 -2.58
N ARG A 24 3.45 36.45 -3.34
CA ARG A 24 4.60 37.00 -4.06
C ARG A 24 4.88 38.42 -3.58
N ARG A 25 6.16 38.80 -3.64
CA ARG A 25 6.61 40.19 -3.44
C ARG A 25 7.71 40.47 -4.45
N ARG A 26 7.70 41.66 -5.06
CA ARG A 26 8.77 42.03 -5.98
C ARG A 26 10.05 42.25 -5.17
N GLN A 27 11.19 41.81 -5.68
CA GLN A 27 12.49 42.25 -5.20
C GLN A 27 13.02 43.30 -6.16
N LEU A 28 13.55 44.39 -5.63
CA LEU A 28 14.30 45.38 -6.39
C LEU A 28 15.67 44.78 -6.75
N SER A 29 16.31 45.31 -7.80
CA SER A 29 17.64 44.86 -8.24
C SER A 29 18.72 45.01 -7.16
N SER A 30 18.49 45.85 -6.15
CA SER A 30 19.32 46.01 -4.95
C SER A 30 19.13 44.91 -3.89
N GLY A 31 18.25 43.94 -4.12
CA GLY A 31 17.83 42.94 -3.13
C GLY A 31 16.82 43.46 -2.11
N ALA A 32 16.53 44.76 -2.11
CA ALA A 32 15.56 45.37 -1.21
C ALA A 32 14.12 44.95 -1.60
N PRO A 33 13.21 44.76 -0.63
CA PRO A 33 11.85 44.38 -0.93
C PRO A 33 11.05 45.51 -1.63
N GLY A 34 10.49 45.22 -2.81
CA GLY A 34 9.71 46.15 -3.63
C GLY A 34 8.21 46.05 -3.37
N GLY A 35 7.65 47.04 -2.68
CA GLY A 35 6.20 47.16 -2.45
C GLY A 35 5.62 46.17 -1.43
N PRO A 36 4.28 46.15 -1.27
CA PRO A 36 3.60 45.21 -0.38
C PRO A 36 3.58 43.79 -0.95
N TRP A 37 3.27 42.81 -0.10
CA TRP A 37 2.99 41.44 -0.52
C TRP A 37 1.70 41.35 -1.33
N SER A 38 1.63 40.41 -2.26
CA SER A 38 0.35 40.01 -2.87
C SER A 38 -0.57 39.37 -1.83
N SER A 39 -1.85 39.22 -2.20
CA SER A 39 -2.73 38.29 -1.52
C SER A 39 -2.19 36.86 -1.57
N TRP A 40 -2.67 36.03 -0.65
CA TRP A 40 -2.42 34.60 -0.64
C TRP A 40 -3.13 33.91 -1.81
N SER A 41 -2.51 32.87 -2.36
CA SER A 41 -3.15 31.97 -3.31
C SER A 41 -4.25 31.14 -2.65
N ALA A 42 -5.07 30.49 -3.46
CA ALA A 42 -5.87 29.37 -3.00
C ALA A 42 -4.97 28.28 -2.38
N PRO A 43 -5.45 27.56 -1.35
CA PRO A 43 -4.70 26.47 -0.74
C PRO A 43 -4.54 25.30 -1.71
N VAL A 44 -3.34 24.71 -1.71
CA VAL A 44 -2.99 23.53 -2.50
C VAL A 44 -2.57 22.42 -1.55
N CYS A 45 -3.18 21.25 -1.72
CA CYS A 45 -2.87 20.09 -0.90
C CYS A 45 -1.79 19.21 -1.56
N VAL A 46 -0.69 18.98 -0.85
CA VAL A 46 0.46 18.20 -1.32
C VAL A 46 0.48 16.83 -0.60
N PRO A 47 0.68 15.71 -1.33
CA PRO A 47 0.84 14.40 -0.71
C PRO A 47 2.00 14.35 0.28
N PRO A 48 1.94 13.43 1.28
CA PRO A 48 3.15 13.03 1.99
C PRO A 48 4.16 12.41 1.02
N GLU A 49 5.45 12.56 1.32
CA GLU A 49 6.53 11.89 0.59
C GLU A 49 6.36 10.37 0.59
N ARG A 50 5.92 9.81 1.73
CA ARG A 50 5.66 8.39 1.89
C ARG A 50 4.23 8.18 2.34
N PHE A 51 3.48 7.39 1.57
CA PHE A 51 2.19 6.92 2.05
C PHE A 51 2.39 5.90 3.17
N PRO A 52 1.62 5.98 4.27
CA PRO A 52 1.65 4.94 5.30
C PRO A 52 1.35 3.60 4.63
N GLN A 53 2.25 2.65 4.86
CA GLN A 53 2.09 1.31 4.33
C GLN A 53 1.06 0.57 5.20
N PRO A 54 -0.02 0.04 4.61
CA PRO A 54 -0.97 -0.75 5.38
C PRO A 54 -0.30 -2.04 5.85
N GLU A 55 -0.56 -2.44 7.10
CA GLU A 55 -0.22 -3.78 7.54
C GLU A 55 -1.28 -4.75 7.05
N VAL A 56 -0.93 -5.58 6.08
CA VAL A 56 -1.83 -6.59 5.51
C VAL A 56 -1.36 -7.98 5.89
N LYS A 57 -2.25 -8.75 6.52
CA LYS A 57 -2.06 -10.17 6.79
C LYS A 57 -2.88 -10.99 5.81
N PHE A 58 -2.22 -11.87 5.06
CA PHE A 58 -2.85 -12.84 4.19
C PHE A 58 -2.98 -14.16 4.94
N LEU A 59 -4.20 -14.66 5.10
CA LEU A 59 -4.47 -15.97 5.68
C LEU A 59 -5.03 -16.88 4.58
N VAL A 60 -4.35 -18.00 4.36
CA VAL A 60 -4.64 -18.92 3.27
C VAL A 60 -5.06 -20.26 3.88
N GLU A 61 -6.28 -20.68 3.58
CA GLU A 61 -6.75 -22.01 3.93
C GLU A 61 -6.12 -23.08 3.02
N PRO A 62 -5.98 -24.34 3.48
CA PRO A 62 -5.52 -25.43 2.64
C PRO A 62 -6.36 -25.61 1.37
N LEU A 63 -5.79 -26.26 0.36
CA LEU A 63 -6.54 -26.62 -0.85
C LEU A 63 -7.63 -27.63 -0.49
N GLY A 64 -8.89 -27.22 -0.66
CA GLY A 64 -10.04 -28.08 -0.46
C GLY A 64 -10.26 -29.03 -1.63
N GLN A 65 -11.12 -30.03 -1.43
CA GLN A 65 -11.43 -31.08 -2.43
C GLN A 65 -11.89 -30.54 -3.79
N GLY A 66 -12.44 -29.33 -3.84
CA GLY A 66 -12.82 -28.65 -5.09
C GLY A 66 -11.66 -28.01 -5.87
N GLY A 67 -10.39 -28.29 -5.53
CA GLY A 67 -9.21 -27.70 -6.15
C GLY A 67 -9.09 -26.19 -5.91
N ARG A 68 -9.77 -25.69 -4.87
CA ARG A 68 -9.81 -24.27 -4.50
C ARG A 68 -9.39 -24.10 -3.05
N ARG A 69 -8.71 -23.00 -2.77
CA ARG A 69 -8.29 -22.54 -1.45
C ARG A 69 -8.82 -21.13 -1.21
N ARG A 70 -9.18 -20.85 0.04
CA ARG A 70 -9.72 -19.55 0.43
C ARG A 70 -8.59 -18.65 0.91
N LEU A 71 -8.50 -17.47 0.30
CA LEU A 71 -7.64 -16.37 0.73
C LEU A 71 -8.50 -15.36 1.48
N THR A 72 -8.11 -15.05 2.71
CA THR A 72 -8.66 -13.94 3.49
C THR A 72 -7.58 -12.91 3.76
N MET A 73 -7.98 -11.64 3.83
CA MET A 73 -7.07 -10.51 3.93
C MET A 73 -7.53 -9.63 5.08
N GLN A 74 -6.65 -9.44 6.06
CA GLN A 74 -6.87 -8.53 7.18
C GLN A 74 -5.96 -7.33 7.01
N CYS A 75 -6.53 -6.13 7.11
CA CYS A 75 -5.81 -4.87 6.94
C CYS A 75 -5.94 -4.06 8.22
N GLN A 76 -4.81 -3.70 8.83
CA GLN A 76 -4.75 -2.65 9.84
C GLN A 76 -4.19 -1.42 9.16
N THR A 77 -4.97 -0.34 9.15
CA THR A 77 -4.56 0.89 8.47
C THR A 77 -4.62 2.08 9.42
N PRO A 78 -3.50 2.79 9.62
CA PRO A 78 -3.54 4.16 10.08
C PRO A 78 -4.13 5.04 8.96
N GLN A 79 -5.25 5.72 9.21
CA GLN A 79 -5.68 6.80 8.31
C GLN A 79 -4.58 7.89 8.35
N PRO A 80 -4.01 8.32 7.22
CA PRO A 80 -3.10 9.44 7.20
C PRO A 80 -3.83 10.68 7.71
N ALA A 81 -3.18 11.45 8.58
CA ALA A 81 -3.70 12.76 8.98
C ALA A 81 -3.77 13.66 7.74
N VAL A 82 -4.92 14.29 7.53
CA VAL A 82 -5.15 15.23 6.42
C VAL A 82 -5.37 16.62 7.03
N PRO A 83 -4.65 17.67 6.57
CA PRO A 83 -4.86 19.05 7.04
C PRO A 83 -6.29 19.53 6.82
N GLU A 84 -6.77 20.44 7.68
CA GLU A 84 -8.16 20.90 7.69
C GLU A 84 -8.62 21.53 6.37
N GLY A 85 -7.82 22.41 5.75
CA GLY A 85 -8.12 23.00 4.44
C GLY A 85 -8.09 21.98 3.29
N CYS A 86 -7.69 20.74 3.58
CA CYS A 86 -7.69 19.61 2.67
C CYS A 86 -8.81 18.60 2.95
N LEU A 87 -9.62 18.77 4.00
CA LEU A 87 -10.75 17.90 4.36
C LEU A 87 -11.99 18.11 3.47
N GLU A 88 -12.22 19.33 2.97
CA GLU A 88 -13.49 19.71 2.35
C GLU A 88 -13.69 19.29 0.88
N VAL A 89 -12.71 18.63 0.25
CA VAL A 89 -12.80 18.32 -1.20
C VAL A 89 -13.22 16.87 -1.45
N ARG A 90 -14.55 16.66 -1.44
CA ARG A 90 -15.33 15.50 -1.89
C ARG A 90 -15.24 14.21 -1.03
N PRO A 91 -16.29 13.34 -1.05
CA PRO A 91 -16.36 12.02 -0.36
C PRO A 91 -15.31 10.94 -0.78
N GLY A 92 -14.15 11.34 -1.28
CA GLY A 92 -13.05 10.48 -1.75
C GLY A 92 -11.76 10.62 -0.94
N ALA A 93 -11.77 11.34 0.18
CA ALA A 93 -10.63 11.47 1.10
C ALA A 93 -10.27 10.18 1.84
N LEU A 94 -11.16 9.18 1.85
CA LEU A 94 -10.91 7.87 2.46
C LEU A 94 -9.83 7.10 1.68
N VAL A 95 -8.79 6.70 2.41
CA VAL A 95 -7.79 5.78 1.88
C VAL A 95 -8.46 4.47 1.48
N LYS A 96 -8.33 4.10 0.21
CA LYS A 96 -8.83 2.82 -0.31
C LYS A 96 -7.66 1.86 -0.50
N HIS A 97 -7.68 0.77 0.26
CA HIS A 97 -6.75 -0.33 0.05
C HIS A 97 -7.34 -1.36 -0.91
N LEU A 98 -6.56 -1.69 -1.93
CA LEU A 98 -6.90 -2.67 -2.94
C LEU A 98 -5.81 -3.75 -2.94
N VAL A 99 -6.20 -4.95 -3.32
CA VAL A 99 -5.27 -6.04 -3.62
C VAL A 99 -5.44 -6.43 -5.08
N ARG A 100 -4.32 -6.45 -5.80
CA ARG A 100 -4.21 -7.03 -7.13
C ARG A 100 -3.63 -8.42 -7.01
N VAL A 101 -4.38 -9.41 -7.48
CA VAL A 101 -3.99 -10.81 -7.54
C VAL A 101 -3.57 -11.13 -8.96
N HIS A 102 -2.39 -11.70 -9.14
CA HIS A 102 -1.85 -12.12 -10.44
C HIS A 102 -1.48 -13.60 -10.39
N MET A 103 -2.17 -14.43 -11.16
CA MET A 103 -1.85 -15.85 -11.33
C MET A 103 -0.59 -16.01 -12.21
N LEU A 104 0.34 -16.84 -11.76
CA LEU A 104 1.64 -17.02 -12.41
C LEU A 104 1.71 -18.26 -13.32
N SER A 105 0.81 -19.22 -13.13
CA SER A 105 0.95 -20.58 -13.66
C SER A 105 0.41 -20.76 -15.08
N CYS A 106 -0.26 -19.76 -15.68
CA CYS A 106 -0.61 -19.85 -17.09
C CYS A 106 -0.60 -18.50 -17.82
N ALA A 107 0.16 -18.45 -18.92
CA ALA A 107 0.02 -17.42 -19.95
C ALA A 107 -1.22 -17.63 -20.83
N CYS A 108 -1.82 -18.83 -20.79
CA CYS A 108 -3.01 -19.20 -21.56
C CYS A 108 -4.29 -18.50 -21.11
N GLN A 109 -4.30 -17.92 -19.91
CA GLN A 109 -5.49 -17.30 -19.34
C GLN A 109 -5.47 -15.77 -19.57
N PRO A 110 -6.36 -15.23 -20.42
CA PRO A 110 -6.36 -13.80 -20.76
C PRO A 110 -6.68 -12.90 -19.54
N GLN A 111 -7.31 -13.44 -18.50
CA GLN A 111 -7.61 -12.75 -17.24
C GLN A 111 -6.84 -13.36 -16.06
N ASN A 112 -5.52 -13.38 -16.14
CA ASN A 112 -4.66 -13.82 -15.03
C ASN A 112 -4.54 -12.78 -13.90
N ARG A 113 -5.17 -11.60 -14.03
CA ARG A 113 -5.10 -10.50 -13.07
C ARG A 113 -6.49 -10.04 -12.62
N LYS A 114 -6.65 -9.83 -11.31
CA LYS A 114 -7.87 -9.29 -10.70
C LYS A 114 -7.53 -8.27 -9.63
N THR A 115 -8.23 -7.14 -9.58
CA THR A 115 -8.08 -6.12 -8.52
C THR A 115 -9.36 -6.01 -7.72
N MET A 116 -9.27 -5.97 -6.40
CA MET A 116 -10.41 -5.91 -5.49
C MET A 116 -10.11 -5.12 -4.22
N SER A 117 -11.15 -4.71 -3.49
CA SER A 117 -11.03 -4.11 -2.16
C SER A 117 -10.58 -5.14 -1.13
N ILE A 118 -9.74 -4.72 -0.18
CA ILE A 118 -9.39 -5.56 0.97
C ILE A 118 -10.62 -5.83 1.85
N GLY A 119 -10.66 -6.99 2.51
CA GLY A 119 -11.74 -7.42 3.40
C GLY A 119 -12.73 -8.41 2.79
N LYS A 120 -12.74 -8.57 1.46
CA LYS A 120 -13.54 -9.61 0.80
C LYS A 120 -12.71 -10.89 0.63
N PRO A 121 -13.19 -12.06 1.10
CA PRO A 121 -12.51 -13.32 0.86
C PRO A 121 -12.49 -13.66 -0.63
N LEU A 122 -11.48 -14.42 -1.07
CA LEU A 122 -11.31 -14.84 -2.46
C LEU A 122 -11.05 -16.34 -2.52
N ASN A 123 -11.70 -17.02 -3.46
CA ASN A 123 -11.38 -18.41 -3.76
C ASN A 123 -10.37 -18.44 -4.91
N LEU A 124 -9.21 -19.02 -4.63
CA LEU A 124 -8.10 -19.21 -5.56
C LEU A 124 -7.95 -20.68 -5.90
N SER A 125 -7.39 -21.00 -7.06
CA SER A 125 -6.98 -22.37 -7.36
C SER A 125 -5.68 -22.74 -6.63
N GLY A 126 -5.21 -23.98 -6.80
CA GLY A 126 -3.89 -24.44 -6.35
C GLY A 126 -2.70 -23.78 -7.06
N ALA A 127 -2.94 -22.96 -8.08
CA ALA A 127 -1.92 -22.18 -8.80
C ALA A 127 -1.03 -21.31 -7.90
N ALA A 128 0.16 -20.96 -8.38
CA ALA A 128 0.98 -19.90 -7.80
C ALA A 128 0.44 -18.50 -8.15
N TYR A 129 0.52 -17.56 -7.21
CA TYR A 129 0.06 -16.17 -7.37
C TYR A 129 1.04 -15.15 -6.79
N ASN A 130 1.07 -13.97 -7.38
CA ASN A 130 1.59 -12.75 -6.75
C ASN A 130 0.42 -11.88 -6.29
N LEU A 131 0.46 -11.44 -5.04
CA LEU A 131 -0.48 -10.52 -4.44
C LEU A 131 0.21 -9.16 -4.28
N VAL A 132 -0.41 -8.10 -4.78
CA VAL A 132 0.12 -6.73 -4.70
C VAL A 132 -0.87 -5.86 -3.95
N VAL A 133 -0.44 -5.29 -2.83
CA VAL A 133 -1.23 -4.32 -2.05
C VAL A 133 -1.05 -2.93 -2.64
N LEU A 134 -2.17 -2.24 -2.82
CA LEU A 134 -2.27 -0.92 -3.42
C LEU A 134 -3.00 0.00 -2.47
N THR A 135 -2.38 1.10 -2.08
CA THR A 135 -3.10 2.18 -1.38
C THR A 135 -3.44 3.27 -2.38
N ARG A 136 -4.72 3.60 -2.51
CA ARG A 136 -5.21 4.70 -3.31
C ARG A 136 -5.70 5.81 -2.40
N THR A 137 -5.09 6.98 -2.51
CA THR A 137 -5.49 8.21 -1.83
C THR A 137 -5.94 9.24 -2.88
N ARG A 138 -6.49 10.38 -2.43
CA ARG A 138 -6.74 11.53 -3.32
C ARG A 138 -5.45 12.11 -3.92
N PHE A 139 -4.32 11.85 -3.29
CA PHE A 139 -3.02 12.40 -3.68
C PHE A 139 -2.21 11.49 -4.62
N GLY A 140 -2.61 10.23 -4.77
CA GLY A 140 -1.91 9.30 -5.66
C GLY A 140 -2.03 7.83 -5.26
N ARG A 141 -1.13 7.02 -5.80
CA ARG A 141 -1.01 5.59 -5.49
C ARG A 141 0.27 5.35 -4.69
N SER A 142 0.16 4.59 -3.61
CA SER A 142 1.30 4.17 -2.77
C SER A 142 2.19 3.14 -3.49
N PRO A 143 3.47 3.03 -3.09
CA PRO A 143 4.33 1.93 -3.48
C PRO A 143 3.71 0.55 -3.25
N TYR A 144 4.15 -0.41 -4.07
CA TYR A 144 3.63 -1.77 -4.10
C TYR A 144 4.31 -2.65 -3.03
N GLN A 145 3.53 -3.26 -2.14
CA GLN A 145 4.01 -4.43 -1.39
C GLN A 145 3.62 -5.69 -2.16
N MET A 146 4.57 -6.59 -2.35
CA MET A 146 4.36 -7.84 -3.07
C MET A 146 4.49 -9.03 -2.13
N TRP A 147 3.54 -9.96 -2.25
CA TRP A 147 3.51 -11.22 -1.52
C TRP A 147 3.40 -12.38 -2.51
N HIS A 148 4.23 -13.39 -2.32
CA HIS A 148 4.22 -14.58 -3.14
C HIS A 148 3.42 -15.70 -2.47
N LEU A 149 2.48 -16.28 -3.21
CA LEU A 149 1.70 -17.43 -2.80
C LEU A 149 2.09 -18.62 -3.68
N PRO A 150 2.80 -19.63 -3.14
CA PRO A 150 3.27 -20.75 -3.94
C PRO A 150 2.12 -21.64 -4.41
N ALA A 151 2.39 -22.43 -5.45
CA ALA A 151 1.47 -23.48 -5.88
C ALA A 151 1.29 -24.51 -4.75
N GLN A 152 0.10 -25.10 -4.68
CA GLN A 152 -0.24 -26.12 -3.71
C GLN A 152 -0.95 -27.26 -4.43
N GLU A 153 -0.42 -28.46 -4.24
CA GLU A 153 -1.04 -29.69 -4.72
C GLU A 153 -2.15 -30.12 -3.77
N LEU A 154 -3.14 -30.83 -4.31
CA LEU A 154 -4.15 -31.48 -3.49
C LEU A 154 -3.47 -32.64 -2.79
N THR A 155 -3.27 -32.56 -1.47
CA THR A 155 -2.88 -33.71 -0.67
C THR A 155 -4.06 -34.68 -0.63
N GLY A 156 -4.08 -35.61 -1.58
CA GLY A 156 -5.05 -36.69 -1.62
C GLY A 156 -4.82 -37.63 -0.45
N ALA A 157 -5.63 -37.51 0.60
CA ALA A 157 -5.86 -38.64 1.48
C ALA A 157 -6.81 -39.61 0.76
N TRP A 158 -6.26 -40.41 -0.15
CA TRP A 158 -6.91 -41.65 -0.57
C TRP A 158 -5.91 -42.80 -0.42
N GLY A 159 -6.12 -43.59 0.62
CA GLY A 159 -5.40 -44.82 0.94
C GLY A 159 -5.80 -45.30 2.35
N PRO A 160 -6.48 -46.45 2.50
CA PRO A 160 -6.76 -47.02 3.81
C PRO A 160 -5.49 -47.64 4.40
N GLY A 161 -5.17 -47.29 5.65
CA GLY A 161 -4.22 -48.01 6.51
C GLY A 161 -2.75 -47.93 6.10
N ALA A 162 -2.01 -47.01 6.73
CA ALA A 162 -0.61 -47.21 7.04
C ALA A 162 -0.28 -46.37 8.28
N GLU A 163 -0.29 -47.02 9.44
CA GLU A 163 0.58 -46.62 10.54
C GLU A 163 2.02 -46.60 9.99
N HIS A 164 2.77 -45.54 10.24
CA HIS A 164 4.14 -45.66 10.71
C HIS A 164 4.65 -44.31 11.20
N GLU A 165 5.33 -44.42 12.34
CA GLU A 165 5.93 -43.39 13.17
C GLU A 165 6.92 -42.47 12.45
N GLY A 166 7.06 -41.27 13.03
CA GLY A 166 8.36 -40.78 13.52
C GLY A 166 9.45 -40.48 12.49
N GLY A 167 9.70 -39.20 12.26
CA GLY A 167 10.94 -38.75 11.62
C GLY A 167 10.97 -37.24 11.43
N GLY A 168 11.57 -36.54 12.38
CA GLY A 168 11.58 -35.08 12.46
C GLY A 168 12.20 -34.36 11.27
N PHE A 169 11.67 -33.18 10.95
CA PHE A 169 12.35 -32.20 10.12
C PHE A 169 12.57 -30.93 10.94
N LEU A 170 13.84 -30.58 11.10
CA LEU A 170 14.34 -29.43 11.83
C LEU A 170 13.69 -28.15 11.32
N ARG A 171 12.93 -27.47 12.18
CA ARG A 171 12.55 -26.08 11.96
C ARG A 171 13.75 -25.22 12.33
N HIS A 172 14.41 -24.63 11.34
CA HIS A 172 15.15 -23.41 11.60
C HIS A 172 14.13 -22.29 11.85
N ALA A 173 13.82 -22.04 13.12
CA ALA A 173 13.09 -20.86 13.54
C ALA A 173 14.05 -19.67 13.55
N GLN A 174 13.87 -18.75 12.62
CA GLN A 174 14.53 -17.46 12.64
C GLN A 174 13.85 -16.59 13.71
N LYS A 175 14.55 -16.32 14.81
CA LYS A 175 14.09 -15.44 15.89
C LYS A 175 14.35 -13.99 15.48
N ASN A 176 13.30 -13.22 15.23
CA ASN A 176 13.41 -11.78 15.06
C ASN A 176 13.06 -11.11 16.40
N GLU A 177 13.99 -10.35 16.96
CA GLU A 177 13.81 -9.55 18.17
C GLU A 177 13.76 -8.07 17.77
N VAL A 178 12.70 -7.36 18.16
CA VAL A 178 12.58 -5.91 17.97
C VAL A 178 12.67 -5.26 19.35
N LYS A 179 13.67 -4.40 19.54
CA LYS A 179 13.87 -3.64 20.78
C LYS A 179 13.50 -2.19 20.53
N THR A 180 12.49 -1.70 21.25
CA THR A 180 12.13 -0.29 21.27
C THR A 180 13.13 0.46 22.15
N VAL A 181 13.84 1.44 21.59
CA VAL A 181 14.65 2.38 22.35
C VAL A 181 13.85 3.68 22.44
N SER A 182 13.32 3.96 23.63
CA SER A 182 12.83 5.30 23.98
C SER A 182 13.95 6.04 24.69
N LYS A 183 14.24 7.26 24.22
CA LYS A 183 14.87 8.32 25.02
C LYS A 183 13.83 9.40 25.24
#